data_AF-A0A833HEX8-F1
#
_entry.id   AF-A0A833HEX8-F1
#
_cell.length_a   1.000
_cell.length_b   1.000
_cell.length_c   1.000
_cell.angle_alpha   90.00
_cell.angle_beta   90.00
_cell.angle_gamma   90.00
#
_symmetry.space_group_name_H-M   'P 1'
#
loop_
_entity.id
_entity.type
_entity.pdbx_description
1 polymer ?
#
loop_
_entity_poly.entity_id
_entity_poly.type
_entity_poly.pdbx_seq_one_letter_code
_entity_poly.pdbx_strand_id
1 'polypeptide(L)' 'MKVEGTVVLSLLVDERGRVLEVKIERGVQRDVGLNEAAATAARSAKFRPATKDGVAVKIWYQLTIPFKL' A
#
# COMPACT_ATOMS: atom_id res chain seq x y z
N MET A 1 -10.52 24.17 4.09
CA MET A 1 -9.62 23.44 3.16
C MET A 1 -10.04 21.98 3.18
N LYS A 2 -10.47 21.42 2.05
CA LYS A 2 -10.72 19.97 1.95
C LYS A 2 -9.43 19.30 1.50
N VAL A 3 -8.97 18.30 2.26
CA VAL A 3 -7.82 17.48 1.88
C VAL A 3 -8.39 16.20 1.29
N GLU A 4 -8.62 16.21 -0.02
CA GLU A 4 -9.12 15.07 -0.77
C GLU A 4 -8.02 14.65 -1.74
N GLY A 5 -7.77 13.34 -1.83
CA GLY A 5 -6.70 12.83 -2.67
C GLY A 5 -6.66 11.31 -2.64
N THR A 6 -6.01 10.72 -3.65
CA THR A 6 -5.82 9.27 -3.71
C THR A 6 -4.34 8.97 -3.73
N VAL A 7 -3.88 8.18 -2.76
CA VAL A 7 -2.51 7.68 -2.72
C VAL A 7 -2.50 6.28 -3.32
N VAL A 8 -1.64 6.06 -4.32
CA VAL A 8 -1.41 4.75 -4.92
C VAL A 8 -0.04 4.26 -4.46
N LEU A 9 -0.02 3.07 -3.88
CA LEU A 9 1.14 2.40 -3.32
C LEU A 9 1.37 1.07 -4.02
N SER A 10 2.63 0.75 -4.30
CA SER A 10 3.06 -0.60 -4.68
C SER A 10 3.69 -1.28 -3.47
N LEU A 11 3.16 -2.44 -3.09
CA LEU A 11 3.60 -3.20 -1.93
C LEU A 11 4.19 -4.53 -2.39
N LEU A 12 5.38 -4.87 -1.92
CA LEU A 12 5.98 -6.17 -2.14
C LEU A 12 5.60 -7.08 -0.98
N VAL A 13 4.69 -8.01 -1.21
CA VAL A 13 4.19 -8.93 -0.18
C VAL A 13 4.88 -10.29 -0.32
N ASP A 14 5.41 -10.82 0.78
CA ASP A 14 6.04 -12.14 0.82
C ASP A 14 5.00 -13.29 0.89
N GLU A 15 5.51 -14.51 0.80
CA GLU A 15 4.74 -15.76 0.86
C GLU A 15 4.01 -15.96 2.21
N ARG A 16 4.34 -15.16 3.22
CA ARG A 16 3.72 -15.17 4.56
C ARG A 16 2.76 -14.00 4.76
N GLY A 17 2.54 -13.18 3.74
CA GLY A 17 1.64 -12.03 3.82
C GLY A 17 2.26 -10.77 4.45
N ARG A 18 3.59 -10.73 4.60
CA ARG A 18 4.33 -9.60 5.16
C ARG A 18 4.75 -8.64 4.07
N VAL A 19 4.61 -7.35 4.32
CA VAL A 19 5.08 -6.30 3.42
C VAL A 19 6.59 -6.12 3.59
N LEU A 20 7.34 -6.40 2.55
CA LEU A 20 8.80 -6.25 2.50
C LEU A 20 9.21 -4.86 1.99
N GLU A 21 8.46 -4.32 1.04
CA GLU A 21 8.77 -3.04 0.40
C GLU A 21 7.49 -2.25 0.12
N VAL A 22 7.58 -0.93 0.24
CA VAL A 22 6.48 0.01 -0.07
C VAL A 22 7.02 1.11 -0.96
N LYS A 23 6.41 1.30 -2.11
CA LYS A 23 6.70 2.37 -3.07
C LYS A 23 5.45 3.23 -3.24
N ILE A 24 5.64 4.55 -3.30
CA ILE A 24 4.56 5.50 -3.58
C ILE A 24 4.58 5.77 -5.08
N GLU A 25 3.61 5.20 -5.80
CA GLU A 25 3.46 5.39 -7.25
C GLU A 25 2.78 6.72 -7.56
N ARG A 26 1.83 7.12 -6.71
CA ARG A 26 1.11 8.40 -6.85
C ARG A 26 0.78 8.93 -5.46
N GLY A 27 1.41 10.04 -5.09
CA GLY A 27 1.11 10.77 -3.86
C GLY A 27 0.11 11.92 -4.07
N VAL A 28 -0.37 12.49 -2.97
CA VAL A 28 -1.17 13.73 -3.00
C VAL A 28 -0.22 14.93 -2.95
N GLN A 29 -0.40 15.92 -3.83
CA GLN A 29 0.50 17.08 -3.96
C GLN A 29 0.44 18.06 -2.77
N ARG A 30 -0.72 18.15 -2.11
CA ARG A 30 -0.88 18.90 -0.86
C ARG A 30 -0.56 17.97 0.31
N ASP A 31 0.72 17.66 0.45
CA ASP A 31 1.24 16.61 1.33
C ASP A 31 1.30 17.06 2.79
N VAL A 32 0.13 17.12 3.45
CA VAL A 32 0.02 17.29 4.91
C VAL A 32 0.28 15.96 5.65
N GLY A 33 1.30 15.21 5.23
CA GLY A 33 1.68 13.91 5.81
C GLY A 33 0.80 12.73 5.39
N LEU A 34 -0.10 12.90 4.41
CA LEU A 34 -0.96 11.82 3.92
C LEU A 34 -0.18 10.70 3.25
N ASN A 35 0.88 11.04 2.51
CA ASN A 35 1.71 10.06 1.82
C ASN A 35 2.44 9.15 2.84
N GLU A 36 2.98 9.74 3.91
CA GLU A 36 3.66 9.02 4.99
C GLU A 36 2.69 8.18 5.83
N ALA A 37 1.50 8.72 6.13
CA ALA A 37 0.46 7.98 6.83
C ALA A 37 0.00 6.76 6.02
N ALA A 38 -0.20 6.93 4.71
CA ALA A 38 -0.54 5.85 3.79
C ALA A 38 0.55 4.77 3.74
N ALA A 39 1.82 5.16 3.64
CA ALA A 39 2.94 4.23 3.63
C ALA A 39 3.07 3.47 4.97
N THR A 40 2.86 4.16 6.10
CA THR A 40 2.90 3.56 7.44
C THR A 40 1.78 2.55 7.64
N ALA A 41 0.55 2.91 7.25
CA ALA A 41 -0.60 2.01 7.28
C ALA A 41 -0.38 0.77 6.40
N ALA A 42 0.20 0.94 5.22
CA ALA A 42 0.50 -0.16 4.33
C ALA A 42 1.56 -1.12 4.89
N ARG A 43 2.59 -0.61 5.60
CA ARG A 43 3.61 -1.44 6.25
C ARG A 43 3.07 -2.26 7.42
N SER A 44 2.11 -1.73 8.17
CA SER A 44 1.53 -2.41 9.33
C SER A 44 0.37 -3.35 8.96
N ALA A 45 -0.17 -3.22 7.75
CA ALA A 45 -1.24 -4.09 7.28
C ALA A 45 -0.77 -5.54 7.08
N LYS A 46 -1.62 -6.48 7.49
CA LYS A 46 -1.44 -7.91 7.22
C LYS A 46 -2.18 -8.28 5.94
N PHE A 47 -1.45 -8.79 4.96
CA PHE A 47 -2.03 -9.23 3.70
C PHE A 47 -2.22 -10.74 3.71
N ARG A 48 -3.22 -11.23 2.97
CA ARG A 48 -3.25 -12.64 2.59
C ARG A 48 -2.27 -12.82 1.44
N PRO A 49 -1.25 -13.69 1.56
CA PRO A 49 -0.31 -13.91 0.48
C PRO A 49 -1.04 -14.43 -0.75
N ALA A 50 -0.58 -14.02 -1.92
CA ALA A 50 -1.09 -14.60 -3.16
C ALA A 50 -0.60 -16.04 -3.26
N THR A 51 -1.47 -16.94 -3.70
CA THR A 51 -1.12 -18.32 -4.01
C THR A 51 -1.20 -18.54 -5.51
N LYS A 52 -0.18 -19.18 -6.07
CA LYS A 52 -0.16 -19.65 -7.45
C LYS A 52 0.00 -21.17 -7.41
N ASP A 53 -0.97 -21.88 -7.99
CA ASP A 53 -0.99 -23.35 -8.01
C ASP A 53 -0.86 -23.98 -6.61
N GLY A 54 -1.48 -23.35 -5.60
CA GLY A 54 -1.44 -23.79 -4.19
C GLY A 54 -0.17 -23.41 -3.42
N VAL A 55 0.82 -22.81 -4.08
CA VAL A 55 2.07 -22.34 -3.47
C VAL A 55 1.97 -20.84 -3.20
N ALA A 56 2.25 -20.40 -1.98
CA ALA A 56 2.32 -18.99 -1.67
C ALA A 56 3.51 -18.36 -2.41
N VAL A 57 3.29 -17.23 -3.08
CA VAL A 57 4.30 -16.57 -3.91
C VAL A 57 4.47 -15.10 -3.52
N LYS A 58 5.69 -14.61 -3.68
CA LYS A 58 6.02 -13.20 -3.51
C LYS A 58 5.49 -12.39 -4.70
N ILE A 59 4.68 -11.36 -4.43
CA ILE A 59 4.05 -10.53 -5.47
C ILE A 59 4.14 -9.04 -5.17
N TRP A 60 4.07 -8.25 -6.23
CA TRP A 60 3.74 -6.83 -6.15
C TRP A 60 2.22 -6.65 -6.13
N TYR A 61 1.72 -5.94 -5.13
CA TYR A 61 0.32 -5.61 -4.95
C TYR A 61 0.12 -4.10 -4.98
N GLN A 62 -0.81 -3.61 -5.78
CA GLN A 62 -1.13 -2.19 -5.85
C GLN A 62 -2.25 -1.86 -4.85
N LEU A 63 -1.94 -1.09 -3.83
CA LEU A 63 -2.89 -0.59 -2.84
C LEU A 63 -3.27 0.86 -3.16
N THR A 64 -4.56 1.12 -3.31
CA THR A 64 -5.09 2.47 -3.57
C THR A 64 -5.87 2.94 -2.35
N ILE A 65 -5.41 4.02 -1.71
CA ILE A 65 -6.03 4.59 -0.51
C ILE A 65 -6.68 5.93 -0.88
N PRO A 66 -8.02 5.99 -0.97
CA PRO A 66 -8.74 7.24 -1.12
C PRO A 66 -8.86 7.95 0.23
N PHE A 67 -8.29 9.14 0.33
CA PHE A 67 -8.51 10.05 1.45
C PHE A 67 -9.69 10.96 1.12
N LYS A 68 -10.75 10.82 1.92
CA LYS A 68 -11.96 11.64 1.86
C LYS A 68 -12.20 12.20 3.26
N LEU A 69 -12.43 13.50 3.37
CA LEU A 69 -12.78 14.20 4.60
C LEU A 69 -14.20 14.75 4.51
#